data_AF-A0A820HZD2-F1
#
_entry.id   AF-A0A820HZD2-F1
#
_cell.length_a   1.000
_cell.length_b   1.000
_cell.length_c   1.000
_cell.angle_alpha   90.00
_cell.angle_beta   90.00
_cell.angle_gamma   90.00
#
_symmetry.space_group_name_H-M   'P 1'
#
loop_
_entity.id
_entity.type
_entity.pdbx_description
1 polymer ?
#
loop_
_entity_poly.entity_id
_entity_poly.type
_entity_poly.pdbx_seq_one_letter_code
_entity_poly.pdbx_strand_id
1 'polypeptide(L)'
;MLIPRFSLTQTSTQLLITIRCPYVKFSSSSNEENNGIEIDLPSPNEFYFACKPYYLHLYLPGRVIDKDASNYKYDIDTSSFCFTYEKETKNEQFENLDMLTTLLNKKAKVSSNKIEDIDND
;
A
#
# COMPACT_ATOMS: atom_id res chain seq x y z
N MET A 1 6.07 16.91 4.93
CA MET A 1 5.18 15.72 4.88
C MET A 1 5.67 14.68 5.86
N LEU A 2 4.75 13.91 6.43
CA LEU A 2 5.02 12.82 7.36
C LEU A 2 4.76 11.47 6.68
N ILE A 3 5.58 10.47 6.97
CA ILE A 3 5.30 9.09 6.56
C ILE A 3 4.29 8.52 7.57
N PRO A 4 3.07 8.17 7.15
CA PRO A 4 2.10 7.53 8.04
C PRO A 4 2.58 6.13 8.43
N ARG A 5 2.04 5.58 9.52
CA ARG A 5 2.22 4.14 9.78
C ARG A 5 1.34 3.38 8.79
N PHE A 6 1.91 2.38 8.12
CA PHE A 6 1.16 1.59 7.14
C PHE A 6 1.50 0.10 7.24
N SER A 7 0.65 -0.74 6.67
CA SER A 7 0.84 -2.18 6.57
C SER A 7 0.19 -2.72 5.30
N LEU A 8 0.81 -3.73 4.69
CA LEU A 8 0.27 -4.42 3.53
C LEU A 8 -0.01 -5.87 3.89
N THR A 9 -1.19 -6.36 3.54
CA THR A 9 -1.56 -7.77 3.64
C THR A 9 -2.15 -8.23 2.33
N GLN A 10 -2.23 -9.54 2.10
CA GLN A 10 -2.72 -10.07 0.84
C GLN A 10 -3.55 -11.32 1.04
N THR A 11 -4.44 -11.57 0.09
CA THR A 11 -5.12 -12.84 -0.12
C THR A 11 -4.59 -13.50 -1.40
N SER A 12 -5.17 -14.62 -1.83
CA SER A 12 -4.84 -15.21 -3.13
C SER A 12 -5.18 -14.30 -4.32
N THR A 13 -6.08 -13.33 -4.17
CA THR A 13 -6.56 -12.50 -5.29
C THR A 13 -6.39 -11.00 -5.07
N GLN A 14 -6.19 -10.55 -3.83
CA GLN A 14 -6.22 -9.14 -3.48
C GLN A 14 -5.00 -8.72 -2.66
N LEU A 15 -4.61 -7.46 -2.80
CA LEU A 15 -3.70 -6.74 -1.94
C LEU A 15 -4.50 -5.73 -1.11
N LEU A 16 -4.29 -5.72 0.20
CA LEU A 16 -4.90 -4.80 1.14
C LEU A 16 -3.82 -3.88 1.72
N ILE A 17 -3.99 -2.57 1.57
CA ILE A 17 -3.07 -1.54 2.09
C ILE A 17 -3.80 -0.78 3.19
N THR A 18 -3.25 -0.75 4.40
CA THR A 18 -3.80 0.01 5.52
C THR A 18 -2.86 1.14 5.89
N ILE A 19 -3.37 2.37 5.96
CA ILE A 19 -2.60 3.58 6.26
C ILE A 19 -3.24 4.32 7.43
N ARG A 20 -2.53 4.39 8.55
CA ARG A 20 -3.00 5.06 9.76
C ARG A 20 -2.68 6.55 9.71
N CYS A 21 -3.72 7.36 9.80
CA CYS A 21 -3.71 8.79 9.56
C CYS A 21 -4.44 9.59 10.66
N PRO A 22 -3.98 9.57 11.93
CA PRO A 22 -4.70 10.17 13.07
C PRO A 22 -4.74 11.70 13.08
N TYR A 23 -3.94 12.35 12.23
CA TYR A 23 -3.84 13.82 12.15
C TYR A 23 -4.49 14.38 10.89
N VAL A 24 -5.21 13.53 10.13
CA VAL A 24 -6.02 14.00 9.01
C VAL A 24 -7.18 14.78 9.58
N LYS A 25 -7.38 15.98 9.05
CA LYS A 25 -8.51 16.82 9.38
C LYS A 25 -9.52 16.66 8.25
N PHE A 26 -10.56 15.87 8.47
CA PHE A 26 -11.73 15.92 7.60
C PHE A 26 -12.41 17.26 7.88
N SER A 27 -12.33 18.18 6.92
CA SER A 27 -13.07 19.43 7.00
C SER A 27 -14.55 19.08 6.94
N SER A 28 -15.30 19.46 7.97
CA SER A 28 -16.75 19.33 8.01
C SER A 28 -17.46 20.42 7.18
N SER A 29 -16.71 21.25 6.45
CA SER A 29 -17.28 22.23 5.53
C SER A 29 -17.53 21.56 4.18
N SER A 30 -18.81 21.42 3.86
CA SER A 30 -19.41 20.67 2.75
C SER A 30 -19.10 21.19 1.34
N ASN A 31 -17.95 21.82 1.10
CA ASN A 31 -17.60 22.41 -0.20
C ASN A 31 -16.21 22.00 -0.73
N GLU A 32 -15.49 21.09 -0.07
CA GLU A 32 -14.26 20.49 -0.62
C GLU A 32 -14.52 19.02 -0.94
N GLU A 33 -14.82 18.73 -2.20
CA GLU A 33 -15.31 17.43 -2.69
C GLU A 33 -14.32 16.26 -2.46
N ASN A 34 -13.09 16.55 -2.07
CA ASN A 34 -12.13 15.58 -1.54
C ASN A 34 -11.30 16.31 -0.49
N ASN A 35 -11.19 15.79 0.74
CA ASN A 35 -10.48 16.38 1.90
C ASN A 35 -8.93 16.51 1.69
N GLY A 36 -8.49 16.94 0.51
CA GLY A 36 -7.09 16.91 0.08
C GLY A 36 -6.52 15.50 -0.01
N ILE A 37 -7.37 14.50 -0.26
CA ILE A 37 -6.98 13.11 -0.45
C ILE A 37 -6.68 12.91 -1.94
N GLU A 38 -5.45 12.56 -2.26
CA GLU A 38 -5.01 12.18 -3.59
C GLU A 38 -4.54 10.72 -3.56
N ILE A 39 -5.08 9.90 -4.45
CA ILE A 39 -4.76 8.48 -4.58
C ILE A 39 -4.54 8.21 -6.06
N ASP A 40 -3.45 7.54 -6.39
CA ASP A 40 -3.15 7.17 -7.77
C ASP A 40 -2.36 5.86 -7.82
N LEU A 41 -2.42 5.19 -8.97
CA LEU A 41 -1.57 4.08 -9.34
C LEU A 41 -0.74 4.47 -10.58
N PRO A 42 0.37 5.23 -10.42
CA PRO A 42 1.17 5.72 -11.54
C PRO A 42 1.68 4.61 -12.47
N SER A 43 1.78 3.40 -11.93
CA SER A 43 2.08 2.17 -12.65
C SER A 43 1.45 0.99 -11.89
N PRO A 44 1.26 -0.19 -12.52
CA PRO A 44 0.68 -1.36 -11.85
C PRO A 44 1.41 -1.83 -10.58
N ASN A 45 2.66 -1.40 -10.37
CA ASN A 45 3.46 -1.73 -9.17
C ASN A 45 3.71 -0.51 -8.29
N GLU A 46 3.04 0.61 -8.52
CA GLU A 46 3.26 1.84 -7.76
C GLU A 46 1.96 2.30 -7.14
N PHE A 47 1.98 2.54 -5.84
CA PHE A 47 0.84 3.08 -5.10
C PHE A 47 1.21 4.45 -4.54
N TYR A 48 0.41 5.46 -4.87
CA TYR A 48 0.56 6.82 -4.43
C TYR A 48 -0.60 7.21 -3.51
N PHE A 49 -0.27 7.78 -2.35
CA PHE A 49 -1.23 8.35 -1.42
C PHE A 49 -0.71 9.66 -0.86
N ALA A 50 -1.52 10.71 -0.94
CA ALA A 50 -1.27 11.97 -0.25
C ALA A 50 -2.54 12.43 0.48
N CYS A 51 -2.38 12.81 1.74
CA CYS A 51 -3.44 13.45 2.53
C CYS A 51 -2.79 14.21 3.67
N LYS A 52 -2.83 15.55 3.64
CA LYS A 52 -2.04 16.39 4.55
C LYS A 52 -2.26 16.01 6.03
N PRO A 53 -1.19 15.83 6.82
CA PRO A 53 0.23 16.06 6.52
C PRO A 53 0.98 14.87 5.89
N TYR A 54 0.29 13.78 5.56
CA TYR A 54 0.85 12.51 5.15
C TYR A 54 1.12 12.40 3.66
N TYR A 55 2.12 11.60 3.34
CA TYR A 55 2.48 11.20 1.99
C TYR A 55 3.12 9.82 1.98
N LEU A 56 2.78 9.03 0.97
CA LEU A 56 3.30 7.71 0.76
C LEU A 56 3.41 7.41 -0.74
N HIS A 57 4.58 6.95 -1.16
CA HIS A 57 4.79 6.37 -2.48
C HIS A 57 5.41 4.99 -2.26
N LEU A 58 4.68 3.96 -2.64
CA LEU A 58 5.07 2.57 -2.46
C LEU A 58 5.37 1.92 -3.80
N TYR A 59 6.42 1.12 -3.84
CA TYR A 59 6.76 0.19 -4.89
C TYR A 59 6.32 -1.20 -4.46
N LEU A 60 5.22 -1.66 -5.03
CA LEU A 60 4.64 -2.97 -4.79
C LEU A 60 5.52 -4.06 -5.43
N PRO A 61 5.68 -5.22 -4.78
CA PRO A 61 6.49 -6.32 -5.30
C PRO A 61 5.85 -7.02 -6.51
N GLY A 62 4.54 -6.87 -6.71
CA GLY A 62 3.78 -7.41 -7.83
C GLY A 62 2.77 -6.40 -8.39
N ARG A 63 2.08 -6.81 -9.46
CA ARG A 63 1.16 -5.95 -10.23
C ARG A 63 -0.26 -5.99 -9.68
N VAL A 64 -0.87 -4.82 -9.56
CA VAL A 64 -2.29 -4.67 -9.18
C VAL A 64 -3.09 -3.98 -10.28
N ILE A 65 -4.39 -4.19 -10.27
CA ILE A 65 -5.35 -3.58 -11.19
C ILE A 65 -6.34 -2.74 -10.39
N ASP A 66 -6.57 -1.52 -10.88
CA ASP A 66 -7.68 -0.68 -10.44
C ASP A 66 -8.96 -1.08 -11.18
N LYS A 67 -9.98 -1.57 -10.45
CA LYS A 67 -11.25 -1.99 -11.05
C LYS A 67 -12.45 -1.14 -10.64
N ASP A 68 -12.34 -0.30 -9.62
CA ASP A 68 -13.49 0.39 -9.03
C ASP A 68 -13.20 1.84 -8.64
N ALA A 69 -14.22 2.70 -8.76
CA ALA A 69 -14.10 4.12 -8.43
C ALA A 69 -14.06 4.42 -6.91
N SER A 70 -14.27 3.43 -6.04
CA SER A 70 -14.21 3.57 -4.57
C SER A 70 -13.17 2.62 -3.98
N ASN A 71 -11.90 2.95 -4.20
CA ASN A 71 -10.76 2.11 -3.82
C ASN A 71 -10.40 2.11 -2.34
N TYR A 72 -11.19 2.76 -1.48
CA TYR A 72 -10.86 2.81 -0.06
C TYR A 72 -12.05 2.95 0.87
N LYS A 73 -11.84 2.53 2.11
CA LYS A 73 -12.71 2.80 3.26
C LYS A 73 -11.90 3.55 4.31
N TYR A 74 -12.53 4.51 5.00
CA TYR A 74 -11.94 5.14 6.17
C TYR A 74 -12.60 4.60 7.44
N ASP A 75 -11.79 4.03 8.32
CA ASP A 75 -12.18 3.60 9.65
C ASP A 75 -11.86 4.71 10.65
N ILE A 76 -12.89 5.29 11.24
CA ILE A 76 -12.80 6.41 12.18
C ILE A 76 -12.18 5.96 13.50
N ASP A 77 -12.54 4.76 13.98
CA ASP A 77 -12.10 4.23 15.27
C ASP A 77 -10.59 3.98 15.28
N THR A 78 -10.08 3.43 14.18
CA THR A 78 -8.64 3.21 14.00
C THR A 78 -7.93 4.37 13.30
N SER A 79 -8.68 5.38 12.86
CA SER A 79 -8.21 6.51 12.04
C SER A 79 -7.38 6.05 10.84
N SER A 80 -7.83 5.01 10.13
CA SER A 80 -7.06 4.35 9.07
C SER A 80 -7.80 4.30 7.75
N PHE A 81 -7.08 4.52 6.66
CA PHE A 81 -7.55 4.25 5.31
C PHE A 81 -7.22 2.80 4.94
N CYS A 82 -8.18 2.07 4.40
CA CYS A 82 -8.05 0.70 3.94
C CYS A 82 -8.32 0.64 2.44
N PHE A 83 -7.29 0.35 1.67
CA PHE A 83 -7.35 0.22 0.21
C PHE A 83 -7.33 -1.24 -0.18
N THR A 84 -8.15 -1.61 -1.16
CA THR A 84 -8.22 -2.98 -1.67
C THR A 84 -7.99 -2.95 -3.17
N TYR A 85 -6.95 -3.63 -3.64
CA TYR A 85 -6.66 -3.78 -5.07
C TYR A 85 -6.66 -5.25 -5.46
N GLU A 86 -7.13 -5.55 -6.68
CA GLU A 86 -7.00 -6.89 -7.24
C GLU A 86 -5.59 -7.10 -7.79
N LYS A 87 -5.05 -8.30 -7.61
CA LYS A 87 -3.80 -8.71 -8.24
C LYS A 87 -4.02 -8.90 -9.74
N GLU A 88 -3.06 -8.49 -10.56
CA GLU A 88 -3.07 -8.77 -11.99
C GLU A 88 -3.03 -10.28 -12.23
N THR A 89 -2.16 -10.99 -11.50
CA THR A 89 -2.06 -12.45 -11.54
C THR A 89 -2.70 -13.07 -10.30
N LYS A 90 -3.78 -13.83 -10.47
CA LYS A 90 -4.40 -14.59 -9.39
C LYS A 90 -3.42 -15.61 -8.82
N ASN A 91 -3.41 -15.75 -7.50
CA ASN A 91 -2.53 -16.61 -6.70
C ASN A 91 -1.04 -16.21 -6.69
N GLU A 92 -0.65 -15.09 -7.32
CA GLU A 92 0.69 -14.54 -7.16
C GLU A 92 0.94 -14.16 -5.70
N GLN A 93 2.10 -14.52 -5.14
CA GLN A 93 2.49 -14.16 -3.78
C GLN A 93 3.42 -12.95 -3.81
N PHE A 94 3.02 -11.90 -3.11
CA PHE A 94 3.80 -10.67 -3.01
C PHE A 94 4.79 -10.83 -1.85
N GLU A 95 6.08 -10.94 -2.13
CA GLU A 95 7.08 -11.15 -1.08
C GLU A 95 7.40 -9.86 -0.31
N ASN A 96 7.85 -10.00 0.93
CA ASN A 96 8.39 -8.92 1.75
C ASN A 96 7.42 -7.75 2.03
N LEU A 97 6.11 -8.02 2.14
CA LEU A 97 5.10 -6.99 2.50
C LEU A 97 5.29 -6.40 3.91
N ASP A 98 6.05 -7.08 4.76
CA ASP A 98 6.44 -6.67 6.12
C ASP A 98 7.70 -5.78 6.13
N MET A 99 8.50 -5.79 5.06
CA MET A 99 9.68 -4.94 4.90
C MET A 99 9.29 -3.53 4.44
N LEU A 100 8.66 -2.74 5.30
CA LEU A 100 8.10 -1.43 4.89
C LEU A 100 9.12 -0.47 4.26
N THR A 101 10.39 -0.54 4.67
CA THR A 101 11.47 0.27 4.09
C THR A 101 11.83 -0.12 2.66
N THR A 102 11.60 -1.38 2.27
CA THR A 102 11.79 -1.83 0.88
C THR A 102 10.69 -1.32 -0.01
N LEU A 103 9.44 -1.28 0.48
CA LEU A 103 8.30 -0.74 -0.26
C LEU A 103 8.44 0.76 -0.52
N LEU A 104 9.07 1.52 0.38
CA LEU A 104 9.35 2.95 0.19
C LEU A 104 10.45 3.24 -0.84
N ASN A 105 11.28 2.24 -1.18
CA ASN A 105 12.45 2.41 -2.04
C ASN A 105 12.31 1.57 -3.31
N LYS A 106 12.42 2.20 -4.49
CA LYS A 106 12.40 1.52 -5.80
C LYS A 106 13.42 0.38 -5.95
N LYS A 107 14.41 0.26 -5.06
CA LYS A 107 15.60 -0.60 -5.18
C LYS A 107 15.55 -1.93 -4.44
N ALA A 108 14.44 -2.34 -3.84
CA ALA A 108 14.42 -3.63 -3.16
C ALA A 108 14.04 -4.78 -4.09
N LYS A 109 14.94 -5.12 -5.02
CA LYS A 109 15.06 -6.52 -5.45
C LYS A 109 15.64 -7.27 -4.26
N VAL A 110 14.80 -7.83 -3.39
CA VAL A 110 15.27 -8.84 -2.45
C VAL A 110 15.57 -10.07 -3.31
N SER A 111 16.84 -10.23 -3.66
CA SER A 111 17.34 -11.47 -4.23
C SER A 111 17.03 -12.58 -3.23
N SER A 112 16.13 -13.48 -3.59
CA SER A 112 15.85 -14.71 -2.86
C SER A 112 17.16 -15.51 -2.81
N ASN A 113 17.92 -15.39 -1.72
CA ASN A 113 19.02 -16.30 -1.47
C ASN A 113 18.38 -17.67 -1.18
N LYS A 114 18.41 -18.55 -2.18
CA LYS A 114 18.41 -19.99 -1.95
C LYS A 114 19.56 -20.28 -0.99
N ILE A 115 19.25 -20.60 0.25
CA ILE A 115 20.20 -21.28 1.13
C ILE A 115 20.20 -22.72 0.60
N GLU A 116 21.21 -23.06 -0.19
CA GLU A 116 21.50 -24.46 -0.52
C GLU A 116 22.12 -25.07 0.73
N ASP A 117 21.38 -25.99 1.35
CA ASP A 117 21.91 -26.93 2.32
C ASP A 117 23.06 -27.70 1.66
N ILE A 118 24.29 -27.47 2.14
CA ILE A 118 25.40 -28.39 1.92
C ILE A 118 25.61 -29.09 3.26
N ASP A 119 24.90 -30.21 3.41
CA ASP A 119 25.38 -31.32 4.22
C ASP A 119 26.78 -31.69 3.70
N ASN A 120 27.78 -31.63 4.58
CA ASN A 120 29.09 -32.20 4.30
C ASN A 120 29.52 -33.04 5.50
N ASP A 121 29.44 -34.36 5.29
CA ASP A 121 30.09 -35.51 5.96
C ASP A 121 30.65 -35.32 7.39
#